data_AF-A0A7I9VJM7-F1
#
_entry.id   AF-A0A7I9VJM7-F1
#
_cell.length_a   1.000
_cell.length_b   1.000
_cell.length_c   1.000
_cell.angle_alpha   90.00
_cell.angle_beta   90.00
_cell.angle_gamma   90.00
#
_symmetry.space_group_name_H-M   'P 1'
#
loop_
_entity.id
_entity.type
_entity.pdbx_description
1 polymer ?
#
loop_
_entity_poly.entity_id
_entity_poly.type
_entity_poly.pdbx_seq_one_letter_code
_entity_poly.pdbx_strand_id
1 'polypeptide(L)'
;MRFWLYKLTYDNGGAPCAFRSVLSLAICKPRIREWARPGDWIVGFGGRSRPQLRGERLIYMAEVAERLTPCRYYEDAAYAGRPDCIYERKGDGLVWKPGSRFHLYGSGVARDLGPEPHYPKANVLLSTNFRYLGAAGTEDYKAKHPALAAAVEAKGVGQSAYEPGSTIGRELAALQRELWREHADRRVLGHSTEPPEQGGEYVDAGAEGQVATRRGPGCSGPRTIVREHRRRGASC
;
A
#
# COMPACT_ATOMS: atom_id res chain seq x y z
N MET A 1 -13.50 9.55 8.93
CA MET A 1 -12.14 8.96 8.93
C MET A 1 -12.16 7.70 9.76
N ARG A 2 -11.44 6.64 9.34
CA ARG A 2 -11.24 5.40 10.11
C ARG A 2 -9.75 5.11 10.23
N PHE A 3 -9.38 4.31 11.24
CA PHE A 3 -8.02 3.77 11.36
C PHE A 3 -7.99 2.30 10.94
N TRP A 4 -7.21 2.00 9.91
CA TRP A 4 -6.89 0.66 9.44
C TRP A 4 -5.60 0.17 10.09
N LEU A 5 -5.71 -0.80 10.97
CA LEU A 5 -4.56 -1.39 11.67
C LEU A 5 -4.23 -2.76 11.09
N TYR A 6 -2.95 -3.03 10.84
CA TYR A 6 -2.51 -4.38 10.48
C TYR A 6 -1.10 -4.73 10.95
N LYS A 7 -0.84 -6.03 11.09
CA LYS A 7 0.51 -6.57 11.30
C LYS A 7 1.21 -6.87 9.97
N LEU A 8 2.40 -6.33 9.81
CA LEU A 8 3.29 -6.62 8.69
C LEU A 8 3.84 -8.03 8.87
N THR A 9 4.02 -8.71 7.75
CA THR A 9 4.77 -9.97 7.68
C THR A 9 6.17 -9.76 7.10
N TYR A 10 6.35 -8.67 6.36
CA TYR A 10 7.61 -8.24 5.78
C TYR A 10 7.61 -6.72 5.71
N ASP A 11 8.78 -6.12 5.87
CA ASP A 11 9.03 -4.71 5.55
C ASP A 11 10.34 -4.61 4.77
N ASN A 12 10.25 -4.94 3.48
CA ASN A 12 11.34 -4.93 2.51
C ASN A 12 11.36 -3.67 1.62
N GLY A 13 10.50 -2.69 1.93
CA GLY A 13 10.32 -1.47 1.13
C GLY A 13 9.30 -1.59 -0.02
N GLY A 14 8.67 -2.76 -0.21
CA GLY A 14 7.64 -2.96 -1.24
C GLY A 14 6.24 -2.51 -0.82
N ALA A 15 5.87 -2.71 0.45
CA ALA A 15 4.56 -2.31 0.98
C ALA A 15 4.55 -2.29 2.53
N PRO A 16 4.66 -1.10 3.17
CA PRO A 16 4.63 0.23 2.55
C PRO A 16 5.88 0.50 1.69
N CYS A 17 5.69 1.27 0.62
CA CYS A 17 6.79 1.78 -0.20
C CYS A 17 6.89 3.30 -0.02
N ALA A 18 7.83 3.76 0.80
CA ALA A 18 8.16 5.17 0.91
C ALA A 18 9.20 5.53 -0.17
N PHE A 19 8.78 6.26 -1.19
CA PHE A 19 9.64 6.62 -2.33
C PHE A 19 9.30 8.02 -2.82
N ARG A 20 10.35 8.85 -2.93
CA ARG A 20 10.25 10.25 -3.36
C ARG A 20 9.14 11.05 -2.65
N SER A 21 9.19 11.05 -1.32
CA SER A 21 8.25 11.78 -0.45
C SER A 21 6.78 11.35 -0.56
N VAL A 22 6.48 10.22 -1.22
CA VAL A 22 5.15 9.61 -1.32
C VAL A 22 5.22 8.17 -0.82
N LEU A 23 4.33 7.83 0.11
CA LEU A 23 4.13 6.44 0.54
C LEU A 23 3.01 5.81 -0.28
N SER A 24 3.27 4.61 -0.79
CA SER A 24 2.27 3.81 -1.49
C SER A 24 2.05 2.44 -0.84
N LEU A 25 0.85 1.92 -1.04
CA LEU A 25 0.49 0.55 -0.77
C LEU A 25 -0.08 -0.04 -2.08
N ALA A 26 0.79 -0.66 -2.89
CA ALA A 26 0.44 -1.14 -4.22
C ALA A 26 0.29 -2.67 -4.34
N ILE A 27 1.06 -3.44 -3.58
CA ILE A 27 1.13 -4.90 -3.74
C ILE A 27 0.52 -5.65 -2.54
N CYS A 28 0.74 -5.22 -1.30
CA CYS A 28 0.17 -5.88 -0.11
C CYS A 28 -1.19 -5.32 0.35
N LYS A 29 -1.87 -6.08 1.23
CA LYS A 29 -3.12 -5.69 1.93
C LYS A 29 -4.26 -5.28 0.99
N PRO A 30 -4.66 -6.14 0.04
CA PRO A 30 -5.69 -5.84 -0.95
C PRO A 30 -7.03 -5.39 -0.35
N ARG A 31 -7.41 -5.93 0.81
CA ARG A 31 -8.64 -5.51 1.51
C ARG A 31 -8.57 -4.07 2.02
N ILE A 32 -7.42 -3.59 2.49
CA ILE A 32 -7.28 -2.17 2.86
C ILE A 32 -7.36 -1.31 1.59
N ARG A 33 -6.65 -1.72 0.53
CA ARG A 33 -6.63 -1.04 -0.78
C ARG A 33 -8.01 -0.94 -1.45
N GLU A 34 -8.88 -1.89 -1.15
CA GLU A 34 -10.27 -1.92 -1.64
C GLU A 34 -11.20 -0.96 -0.87
N TRP A 35 -11.09 -0.95 0.47
CA TRP A 35 -12.11 -0.33 1.34
C TRP A 35 -11.71 1.01 1.96
N ALA A 36 -10.42 1.30 2.07
CA ALA A 36 -9.96 2.58 2.58
C ALA A 36 -10.34 3.71 1.62
N ARG A 37 -10.66 4.86 2.21
CA ARG A 37 -11.05 6.08 1.49
C ARG A 37 -10.09 7.22 1.81
N PRO A 38 -10.00 8.25 0.95
CA PRO A 38 -9.28 9.46 1.31
C PRO A 38 -9.68 9.99 2.69
N GLY A 39 -8.70 10.36 3.51
CA GLY A 39 -8.85 10.75 4.92
C GLY A 39 -8.92 9.60 5.93
N ASP A 40 -8.96 8.33 5.50
CA ASP A 40 -8.70 7.19 6.40
C ASP A 40 -7.20 7.09 6.69
N TRP A 41 -6.85 6.52 7.84
CA TRP A 41 -5.47 6.32 8.29
C TRP A 41 -5.11 4.84 8.24
N ILE A 42 -3.87 4.53 7.85
CA ILE A 42 -3.32 3.18 7.85
C ILE A 42 -2.16 3.14 8.83
N VAL A 43 -2.16 2.16 9.72
CA VAL A 43 -1.16 1.98 10.77
C VAL A 43 -0.62 0.56 10.72
N GLY A 44 0.67 0.46 10.44
CA GLY A 44 1.39 -0.80 10.30
C GLY A 44 2.26 -1.08 11.51
N PHE A 45 2.06 -2.23 12.13
CA PHE A 45 2.90 -2.72 13.22
C PHE A 45 3.69 -3.96 12.80
N GLY A 46 4.86 -4.15 13.40
CA GLY A 46 5.61 -5.40 13.29
C GLY A 46 4.82 -6.59 13.82
N GLY A 47 5.24 -7.80 13.45
CA GLY A 47 4.69 -9.05 13.97
C GLY A 47 5.74 -9.88 14.69
N ARG A 48 5.42 -10.43 15.87
CA ARG A 48 6.32 -11.30 16.64
C ARG A 48 6.76 -12.56 15.88
N SER A 49 5.97 -13.01 14.90
CA SER A 49 6.31 -14.17 14.06
C SER A 49 7.45 -13.91 13.07
N ARG A 50 7.99 -12.69 13.02
CA ARG A 50 9.00 -12.24 12.07
C ARG A 50 10.17 -11.59 12.80
N PRO A 51 11.31 -12.30 12.98
CA PRO A 51 12.46 -11.77 13.69
C PRO A 51 12.97 -10.43 13.15
N GLN A 52 12.90 -10.23 11.83
CA GLN A 52 13.33 -9.02 11.13
C GLN A 52 12.53 -7.79 11.58
N LEU A 53 11.24 -7.94 11.88
CA LEU A 53 10.38 -6.85 12.37
C LEU A 53 10.63 -6.51 13.86
N ARG A 54 11.44 -7.31 14.55
CA ARG A 54 11.90 -7.09 15.94
C ARG A 54 10.76 -6.80 16.92
N GLY A 55 9.66 -7.54 16.78
CA GLY A 55 8.48 -7.43 17.64
C GLY A 55 7.32 -6.71 16.98
N GLU A 56 6.54 -5.99 17.78
CA GLU A 56 5.30 -5.29 17.43
C GLU A 56 5.52 -3.78 17.34
N ARG A 57 6.70 -3.39 16.85
CA ARG A 57 7.09 -1.99 16.69
C ARG A 57 6.15 -1.26 15.75
N LEU A 58 5.93 0.02 15.98
CA LEU A 58 5.28 0.87 14.98
C LEU A 58 6.19 1.01 13.76
N ILE A 59 5.77 0.49 12.61
CA ILE A 59 6.55 0.56 11.36
C ILE A 59 6.19 1.84 10.60
N TYR A 60 4.89 2.14 10.49
CA TYR A 60 4.46 3.35 9.82
C TYR A 60 3.04 3.77 10.17
N MET A 61 2.75 5.04 9.92
CA MET A 61 1.41 5.59 9.96
C MET A 61 1.21 6.55 8.78
N ALA A 62 0.11 6.41 8.04
CA ALA A 62 -0.11 7.17 6.80
C ALA A 62 -1.59 7.51 6.61
N GLU A 63 -1.88 8.76 6.26
CA GLU A 63 -3.20 9.18 5.81
C GLU A 63 -3.38 8.83 4.33
N VAL A 64 -4.50 8.21 3.96
CA VAL A 64 -4.86 7.97 2.56
C VAL A 64 -5.18 9.32 1.92
N ALA A 65 -4.31 9.76 1.02
CA ALA A 65 -4.56 10.96 0.21
C ALA A 65 -5.38 10.61 -1.03
N GLU A 66 -5.06 9.49 -1.68
CA GLU A 66 -5.72 9.08 -2.92
C GLU A 66 -5.80 7.55 -3.02
N ARG A 67 -6.87 7.08 -3.68
CA ARG A 67 -7.03 5.67 -4.08
C ARG A 67 -7.04 5.60 -5.61
N LEU A 68 -5.95 5.12 -6.18
CA LEU A 68 -5.78 4.96 -7.61
C LEU A 68 -6.35 3.63 -8.10
N THR A 69 -6.93 3.69 -9.30
CA THR A 69 -7.34 2.50 -10.04
C THR A 69 -6.12 1.80 -10.65
N PRO A 70 -6.24 0.52 -11.03
CA PRO A 70 -5.13 -0.20 -11.67
C PRO A 70 -4.65 0.48 -12.97
N CYS A 71 -5.60 0.99 -13.77
CA CYS A 71 -5.29 1.69 -15.01
C CYS A 71 -4.55 3.02 -14.80
N ARG A 72 -4.62 3.61 -13.60
CA ARG A 72 -3.83 4.79 -13.25
C ARG A 72 -2.42 4.41 -12.86
N TYR A 73 -2.28 3.51 -11.89
CA TYR A 73 -0.99 3.26 -11.28
C TYR A 73 -0.03 2.47 -12.19
N TYR A 74 -0.52 1.50 -12.95
CA TYR A 74 0.33 0.61 -13.73
C TYR A 74 0.56 1.05 -15.18
N GLU A 75 -0.08 2.14 -15.61
CA GLU A 75 0.01 2.63 -17.00
C GLU A 75 0.50 4.08 -17.09
N ASP A 76 0.36 4.90 -16.03
CA ASP A 76 0.87 6.27 -16.03
C ASP A 76 2.39 6.29 -15.77
N ALA A 77 3.11 6.99 -16.66
CA ALA A 77 4.56 7.16 -16.58
C ALA A 77 5.01 7.80 -15.25
N ALA A 78 4.14 8.57 -14.58
CA ALA A 78 4.41 9.17 -13.27
C ALA A 78 4.72 8.12 -12.18
N TYR A 79 4.20 6.90 -12.30
CA TYR A 79 4.40 5.83 -11.33
C TYR A 79 5.33 4.72 -11.81
N ALA A 80 5.68 4.68 -13.10
CA ALA A 80 6.47 3.61 -13.70
C ALA A 80 7.84 3.41 -13.02
N GLY A 81 8.43 4.48 -12.47
CA GLY A 81 9.71 4.44 -11.75
C GLY A 81 9.61 4.10 -10.26
N ARG A 82 8.41 3.85 -9.72
CA ARG A 82 8.25 3.47 -8.31
C ARG A 82 8.67 2.01 -8.09
N PRO A 83 9.46 1.69 -7.04
CA PRO A 83 9.91 0.32 -6.80
C PRO A 83 8.79 -0.72 -6.60
N ASP A 84 7.62 -0.30 -6.09
CA ASP A 84 6.46 -1.15 -5.88
C ASP A 84 5.49 -1.19 -7.09
N CYS A 85 5.79 -0.47 -8.18
CA CYS A 85 5.07 -0.58 -9.44
C CYS A 85 5.60 -1.77 -10.26
N ILE A 86 5.38 -2.99 -9.74
CA ILE A 86 5.96 -4.23 -10.27
C ILE A 86 5.13 -4.90 -11.37
N TYR A 87 4.03 -4.29 -11.79
CA TYR A 87 3.15 -4.79 -12.85
C TYR A 87 3.07 -3.80 -14.00
N GLU A 88 2.93 -4.31 -15.23
CA GLU A 88 2.69 -3.53 -16.44
C GLU A 88 1.51 -4.10 -17.22
N ARG A 89 0.81 -3.25 -17.97
CA ARG A 89 -0.27 -3.70 -18.85
C ARG A 89 0.28 -4.34 -20.12
N LYS A 90 -0.17 -5.56 -20.43
CA LYS A 90 0.02 -6.21 -21.74
C LYS A 90 -1.32 -6.72 -22.25
N GLY A 91 -1.81 -6.10 -23.32
CA GLY A 91 -3.18 -6.31 -23.78
C GLY A 91 -4.19 -6.02 -22.67
N ASP A 92 -5.11 -6.96 -22.43
CA ASP A 92 -6.13 -6.85 -21.39
C ASP A 92 -5.64 -7.28 -20.00
N GLY A 93 -4.40 -7.76 -19.88
CA GLY A 93 -3.81 -8.26 -18.64
C GLY A 93 -2.81 -7.32 -17.95
N LEU A 94 -2.56 -7.59 -16.67
CA LEU A 94 -1.43 -7.06 -15.91
C LEU A 94 -0.42 -8.18 -15.70
N VAL A 95 0.81 -7.98 -16.15
CA VAL A 95 1.91 -8.94 -15.99
C VAL A 95 2.97 -8.41 -15.06
N TRP A 96 3.60 -9.30 -14.30
CA TRP A 96 4.75 -8.94 -13.46
C TRP A 96 5.93 -8.52 -14.34
N LYS A 97 6.60 -7.41 -13.98
CA LYS A 97 7.74 -6.87 -14.72
C LYS A 97 9.01 -7.66 -14.38
N PRO A 98 9.69 -8.27 -15.36
CA PRO A 98 11.01 -8.86 -15.15
C PRO A 98 11.99 -7.87 -14.52
N GLY A 99 12.73 -8.32 -13.50
CA GLY A 99 13.66 -7.46 -12.74
C GLY A 99 13.02 -6.65 -11.60
N SER A 100 11.72 -6.84 -11.33
CA SER A 100 11.11 -6.24 -10.14
C SER A 100 11.75 -6.76 -8.87
N ARG A 101 11.96 -5.86 -7.89
CA ARG A 101 12.62 -6.15 -6.61
C ARG A 101 11.76 -6.95 -5.62
N PHE A 102 10.49 -7.14 -5.94
CA PHE A 102 9.46 -7.73 -5.07
C PHE A 102 8.63 -8.78 -5.81
N HIS A 103 8.16 -9.79 -5.07
CA HIS A 103 7.38 -10.91 -5.59
C HIS A 103 8.06 -11.59 -6.76
N LEU A 104 9.29 -12.08 -6.54
CA LEU A 104 10.09 -12.73 -7.57
C LEU A 104 9.27 -13.79 -8.31
N TYR A 105 9.45 -13.81 -9.63
CA TYR A 105 8.76 -14.72 -10.55
C TYR A 105 7.22 -14.63 -10.49
N GLY A 106 6.67 -13.48 -10.07
CA GLY A 106 5.22 -13.27 -10.01
C GLY A 106 4.51 -14.03 -8.89
N SER A 107 5.23 -14.51 -7.88
CA SER A 107 4.68 -15.29 -6.74
C SER A 107 3.53 -14.62 -5.97
N GLY A 108 3.32 -13.30 -6.15
CA GLY A 108 2.26 -12.52 -5.51
C GLY A 108 1.04 -12.17 -6.38
N VAL A 109 1.04 -12.44 -7.70
CA VAL A 109 0.04 -11.91 -8.66
C VAL A 109 -1.40 -12.09 -8.20
N ALA A 110 -1.82 -13.32 -7.88
CA ALA A 110 -3.20 -13.62 -7.50
C ALA A 110 -3.64 -12.90 -6.21
N ARG A 111 -2.70 -12.69 -5.29
CA ARG A 111 -2.95 -12.00 -4.00
C ARG A 111 -3.09 -10.50 -4.22
N ASP A 112 -2.21 -9.95 -5.05
CA ASP A 112 -2.04 -8.51 -5.22
C ASP A 112 -3.09 -7.92 -6.16
N LEU A 113 -3.41 -8.62 -7.24
CA LEU A 113 -4.29 -8.15 -8.30
C LEU A 113 -5.69 -8.77 -8.22
N GLY A 114 -5.78 -10.02 -7.73
CA GLY A 114 -7.02 -10.79 -7.81
C GLY A 114 -7.22 -11.41 -9.21
N PRO A 115 -8.39 -12.01 -9.46
CA PRO A 115 -8.63 -12.72 -10.72
C PRO A 115 -8.73 -11.76 -11.92
N GLU A 116 -8.31 -12.28 -13.08
CA GLU A 116 -8.52 -11.67 -14.39
C GLU A 116 -10.02 -11.65 -14.77
N PRO A 117 -10.42 -10.79 -15.73
CA PRO A 117 -9.65 -9.68 -16.33
C PRO A 117 -9.71 -8.38 -15.50
N HIS A 118 -10.53 -8.34 -14.44
CA HIS A 118 -10.89 -7.11 -13.76
C HIS A 118 -9.91 -6.67 -12.67
N TYR A 119 -9.07 -7.59 -12.19
CA TYR A 119 -8.09 -7.34 -11.12
C TYR A 119 -8.64 -6.48 -9.96
N PRO A 120 -9.69 -6.93 -9.27
CA PRO A 120 -10.43 -6.12 -8.29
C PRO A 120 -9.57 -5.62 -7.13
N LYS A 121 -8.45 -6.30 -6.87
CA LYS A 121 -7.52 -5.97 -5.78
C LYS A 121 -6.40 -5.03 -6.20
N ALA A 122 -6.24 -4.72 -7.48
CA ALA A 122 -5.12 -3.96 -8.02
C ALA A 122 -5.18 -2.43 -7.75
N ASN A 123 -6.10 -1.97 -6.90
CA ASN A 123 -6.14 -0.57 -6.47
C ASN A 123 -4.90 -0.23 -5.64
N VAL A 124 -4.46 1.02 -5.69
CA VAL A 124 -3.27 1.49 -4.97
C VAL A 124 -3.65 2.67 -4.08
N LEU A 125 -3.17 2.67 -2.84
CA LEU A 125 -3.35 3.79 -1.93
C LEU A 125 -2.08 4.63 -1.90
N LEU A 126 -2.23 5.95 -2.04
CA LEU A 126 -1.13 6.91 -1.93
C LEU A 126 -1.31 7.78 -0.69
N SER A 127 -0.17 8.19 -0.12
CA SER A 127 -0.09 9.12 1.00
C SER A 127 1.05 10.11 0.81
N THR A 128 0.74 11.40 0.98
CA THR A 128 1.71 12.49 1.12
C THR A 128 1.89 12.93 2.58
N ASN A 129 1.01 12.46 3.48
CA ASN A 129 1.03 12.72 4.91
C ASN A 129 1.27 11.40 5.67
N PHE A 130 2.54 11.07 5.87
CA PHE A 130 2.93 9.82 6.53
C PHE A 130 4.18 9.99 7.40
N ARG A 131 4.39 8.99 8.25
CA ARG A 131 5.62 8.74 9.00
C ARG A 131 6.01 7.29 8.80
N TYR A 132 7.16 7.05 8.18
CA TYR A 132 7.73 5.73 7.98
C TYR A 132 8.94 5.57 8.90
N LEU A 133 8.79 4.73 9.92
CA LEU A 133 9.82 4.48 10.93
C LEU A 133 10.71 3.31 10.53
N GLY A 134 10.15 2.27 9.92
CA GLY A 134 10.90 1.07 9.52
C GLY A 134 11.70 0.50 10.70
N ALA A 135 12.99 0.24 10.49
CA ALA A 135 13.93 -0.27 11.49
C ALA A 135 14.11 0.65 12.72
N ALA A 136 13.80 1.95 12.60
CA ALA A 136 13.83 2.89 13.72
C ALA A 136 12.56 2.83 14.60
N GLY A 137 11.54 2.04 14.20
CA GLY A 137 10.33 1.84 14.98
C GLY A 137 10.60 1.23 16.35
N THR A 138 9.81 1.63 17.34
CA THR A 138 9.89 1.13 18.73
C THR A 138 8.54 0.59 19.20
N GLU A 139 8.53 -0.05 20.37
CA GLU A 139 7.32 -0.50 21.06
C GLU A 139 6.85 0.49 22.15
N ASP A 140 7.44 1.69 22.22
CA ASP A 140 7.19 2.64 23.32
C ASP A 140 5.74 3.10 23.40
N TYR A 141 5.00 3.02 22.29
CA TYR A 141 3.56 3.27 22.26
C TYR A 141 2.81 2.38 23.24
N LYS A 142 3.31 1.17 23.55
CA LYS A 142 2.62 0.23 24.44
C LYS A 142 2.46 0.75 25.87
N ALA A 143 3.43 1.53 26.36
CA ALA A 143 3.39 2.11 27.69
C ALA A 143 2.34 3.24 27.79
N LYS A 144 2.11 3.97 26.70
CA LYS A 144 1.19 5.12 26.65
C LYS A 144 -0.22 4.75 26.20
N HIS A 145 -0.34 3.70 25.39
CA HIS A 145 -1.57 3.30 24.69
C HIS A 145 -1.85 1.80 24.92
N PRO A 146 -2.26 1.41 26.15
CA PRO A 146 -2.40 0.02 26.53
C PRO A 146 -3.55 -0.72 25.82
N ALA A 147 -4.66 -0.06 25.47
CA ALA A 147 -5.74 -0.72 24.74
C ALA A 147 -5.34 -1.03 23.30
N LEU A 148 -4.59 -0.14 22.66
CA LEU A 148 -3.96 -0.33 21.36
C LEU A 148 -2.88 -1.41 21.45
N ALA A 149 -2.07 -1.43 22.50
CA ALA A 149 -1.07 -2.48 22.74
C ALA A 149 -1.73 -3.87 22.76
N ALA A 150 -2.79 -4.03 23.56
CA ALA A 150 -3.56 -5.26 23.64
C ALA A 150 -4.21 -5.62 22.29
N ALA A 151 -4.75 -4.64 21.57
CA ALA A 151 -5.35 -4.85 20.25
C ALA A 151 -4.32 -5.29 19.21
N VAL A 152 -3.10 -4.71 19.23
CA VAL A 152 -1.99 -5.16 18.39
C VAL A 152 -1.61 -6.57 18.80
N GLU A 153 -1.35 -6.85 20.08
CA GLU A 153 -0.94 -8.19 20.55
C GLU A 153 -1.93 -9.28 20.13
N ALA A 154 -3.22 -9.07 20.39
CA ALA A 154 -4.28 -10.00 20.01
C ALA A 154 -4.46 -10.15 18.49
N LYS A 155 -3.95 -9.20 17.69
CA LYS A 155 -4.06 -9.26 16.23
C LYS A 155 -3.15 -10.35 15.67
N GLY A 156 -3.77 -11.37 15.06
CA GLY A 156 -3.08 -12.31 14.18
C GLY A 156 -2.80 -11.73 12.79
N VAL A 157 -2.71 -12.60 11.78
CA VAL A 157 -2.59 -12.18 10.38
C VAL A 157 -3.89 -11.50 9.92
N GLY A 158 -3.79 -10.33 9.27
CA GLY A 158 -4.93 -9.62 8.70
C GLY A 158 -4.92 -8.13 9.01
N GLN A 159 -6.11 -7.50 9.03
CA GLN A 159 -6.32 -6.08 9.34
C GLN A 159 -7.61 -5.86 10.14
N SER A 160 -7.69 -4.76 10.88
CA SER A 160 -8.89 -4.25 11.56
C SER A 160 -9.17 -2.83 11.09
N ALA A 161 -10.42 -2.40 11.15
CA ALA A 161 -10.81 -1.00 11.03
C ALA A 161 -11.41 -0.53 12.36
N TYR A 162 -11.03 0.67 12.80
CA TYR A 162 -11.51 1.27 14.03
C TYR A 162 -12.09 2.66 13.74
N GLU A 163 -13.28 2.91 14.28
CA GLU A 163 -13.87 4.24 14.28
C GLU A 163 -13.12 5.14 15.28
N PRO A 164 -12.95 6.45 14.99
CA PRO A 164 -12.21 7.38 15.86
C PRO A 164 -12.79 7.48 17.29
N GLY A 165 -14.10 7.26 17.43
CA GLY A 165 -14.79 7.27 18.72
C GLY A 165 -14.66 5.99 19.54
N SER A 166 -14.04 4.93 19.01
CA SER A 166 -13.75 3.71 19.77
C SER A 166 -12.54 3.92 20.69
N THR A 167 -12.39 3.08 21.73
CA THR A 167 -11.22 3.15 22.63
C THR A 167 -9.89 3.05 21.87
N ILE A 168 -9.78 2.07 20.98
CA ILE A 168 -8.58 1.87 20.15
C ILE A 168 -8.42 3.02 19.16
N GLY A 169 -9.51 3.52 18.56
CA GLY A 169 -9.47 4.67 17.65
C GLY A 169 -8.97 5.96 18.32
N ARG A 170 -9.34 6.20 19.59
CA ARG A 170 -8.84 7.34 20.37
C ARG A 170 -7.34 7.24 20.64
N GLU A 171 -6.86 6.06 21.02
CA GLU A 171 -5.43 5.82 21.25
C GLU A 171 -4.61 5.92 19.95
N LEU A 172 -5.14 5.41 18.82
CA LEU A 172 -4.52 5.61 17.50
C LEU A 172 -4.44 7.08 17.13
N ALA A 173 -5.49 7.86 17.39
CA ALA A 173 -5.47 9.31 17.17
C ALA A 173 -4.50 10.04 18.10
N ALA A 174 -4.32 9.57 19.34
CA ALA A 174 -3.33 10.12 20.27
C ALA A 174 -1.90 9.83 19.80
N LEU A 175 -1.62 8.57 19.44
CA LEU A 175 -0.34 8.16 18.85
C LEU A 175 -0.01 8.95 17.58
N GLN A 176 -0.99 9.20 16.72
CA GLN A 176 -0.83 10.06 15.55
C GLN A 176 -0.35 11.47 15.95
N ARG A 177 -1.04 12.12 16.90
CA ARG A 177 -0.68 13.48 17.35
C ARG A 177 0.72 13.53 17.95
N GLU A 178 1.08 12.52 18.75
CA GLU A 178 2.41 12.38 19.34
C GLU A 178 3.48 12.28 18.25
N LEU A 179 3.30 11.36 17.30
CA LEU A 179 4.26 11.11 16.23
C LEU A 179 4.44 12.34 15.32
N TRP A 180 3.36 13.08 15.03
CA TRP A 180 3.45 14.32 14.24
C TRP A 180 4.05 15.49 15.01
N ARG A 181 3.90 15.53 16.34
CA ARG A 181 4.56 16.52 17.18
C ARG A 181 6.06 16.25 17.30
N GLU A 182 6.45 14.99 17.46
CA GLU A 182 7.86 14.58 17.62
C GLU A 182 8.65 14.66 16.32
N HIS A 183 7.98 14.51 15.17
CA HIS A 183 8.62 14.44 13.86
C HIS A 183 7.91 15.32 12.83
N ALA A 184 7.67 16.58 13.15
CA ALA A 184 6.84 17.48 12.32
C ALA A 184 7.34 17.64 10.86
N ASP A 185 8.65 17.61 10.67
CA ASP A 185 9.38 17.90 9.43
C ASP A 185 9.88 16.65 8.69
N ARG A 186 9.85 15.48 9.32
CA ARG A 186 10.42 14.23 8.77
C ARG A 186 9.35 13.21 8.44
N ARG A 187 9.21 12.87 7.16
CA ARG A 187 8.32 11.77 6.72
C ARG A 187 8.95 10.39 6.84
N VAL A 188 10.28 10.32 6.70
CA VAL A 188 11.04 9.06 6.75
C VAL A 188 12.06 9.14 7.87
N LEU A 189 11.97 8.20 8.80
CA LEU A 189 12.75 8.19 10.03
C LEU A 189 13.78 7.06 10.05
N GLY A 190 13.53 5.99 9.29
CA GLY A 190 14.43 4.86 9.13
C GLY A 190 14.27 4.19 7.78
N HIS A 191 15.07 3.15 7.55
CA HIS A 191 15.00 2.27 6.38
C HIS A 191 14.13 1.05 6.70
N SER A 192 13.81 0.26 5.68
CA SER A 192 13.02 -0.96 5.84
C SER A 192 13.73 -2.00 6.71
N THR A 193 12.98 -2.84 7.42
CA THR A 193 13.60 -3.80 8.37
C THR A 193 14.39 -4.93 7.71
N GLU A 194 14.16 -5.16 6.41
CA GLU A 194 14.83 -6.16 5.60
C GLU A 194 15.09 -5.60 4.19
N PRO A 195 16.08 -6.12 3.45
CA PRO A 195 16.33 -5.71 2.08
C PRO A 195 15.26 -6.26 1.13
N PRO A 196 15.14 -5.73 -0.09
CA PRO A 196 14.29 -6.30 -1.14
C PRO A 196 14.70 -7.73 -1.51
N GLU A 197 13.79 -8.47 -2.15
CA GLU A 197 14.04 -9.85 -2.60
C GLU A 197 15.13 -9.93 -3.69
N GLN A 198 15.32 -8.84 -4.46
CA GLN A 198 16.37 -8.70 -5.46
C GLN A 198 16.94 -7.28 -5.47
N GLY A 199 18.23 -7.15 -5.78
CA GLY A 199 18.90 -5.86 -6.01
C GLY A 199 19.56 -5.23 -4.79
N GLY A 200 19.45 -5.83 -3.60
CA GLY A 200 20.31 -5.61 -2.41
C GLY A 200 20.24 -4.24 -1.72
N GLU A 201 20.08 -3.16 -2.47
CA GLU A 201 19.97 -1.80 -1.93
C GLU A 201 18.57 -1.58 -1.34
N TYR A 202 18.47 -0.68 -0.35
CA TYR A 202 17.18 -0.27 0.20
C TYR A 202 16.44 0.64 -0.78
N VAL A 203 15.14 0.84 -0.58
CA VAL A 203 14.39 1.83 -1.37
C VAL A 203 14.80 3.22 -0.89
N ASP A 204 15.30 4.07 -1.80
CA ASP A 204 15.60 5.47 -1.46
C ASP A 204 14.31 6.23 -1.18
N ALA A 205 14.13 6.54 0.09
CA ALA A 205 12.96 7.24 0.60
C ALA A 205 13.17 8.78 0.66
N GLY A 206 14.37 9.27 0.32
CA GLY A 206 14.87 10.61 0.68
C GLY A 206 14.94 11.66 -0.43
N ALA A 207 14.87 11.32 -1.72
CA ALA A 207 14.96 12.34 -2.78
C ALA A 207 13.59 13.04 -3.01
N GLU A 208 13.52 14.36 -2.88
CA GLU A 208 12.35 15.14 -3.31
C GLU A 208 12.08 14.89 -4.80
N GLY A 209 10.96 14.24 -5.10
CA GLY A 209 10.50 14.04 -6.47
C GLY A 209 9.03 14.37 -6.56
N GLN A 210 8.67 15.26 -7.48
CA GLN A 210 7.27 15.55 -7.77
C GLN A 210 6.65 14.33 -8.44
N VAL A 211 5.88 13.53 -7.68
CA VAL A 211 4.82 12.73 -8.28
C VAL A 211 3.66 13.70 -8.52
N ALA A 212 3.57 14.24 -9.74
CA ALA A 212 2.46 15.09 -10.11
C ALA A 212 1.15 14.29 -9.97
N THR A 213 0.31 14.64 -9.00
CA THR A 213 -1.05 14.11 -8.85
C THR A 213 -1.93 14.66 -9.97
N ARG A 214 -1.76 14.16 -11.19
CA ARG A 214 -2.61 14.54 -12.32
C ARG A 214 -3.90 13.74 -12.25
N ARG A 215 -5.04 14.43 -12.21
CA ARG A 215 -6.34 13.82 -12.49
C ARG A 215 -6.37 13.41 -13.97
N GLY A 216 -5.98 12.17 -14.29
CA GLY A 216 -6.16 11.67 -15.66
C GLY A 216 -7.60 11.22 -15.93
N PRO A 217 -7.93 10.81 -17.18
CA PRO A 217 -9.25 10.31 -17.58
C PRO A 217 -9.50 8.89 -17.08
N GLY A 218 -10.61 8.66 -16.35
CA GLY A 218 -10.95 7.38 -15.72
C GLY A 218 -10.87 6.20 -16.70
N CYS A 219 -10.70 4.98 -16.17
CA CYS A 219 -10.46 3.78 -16.99
C CYS A 219 -11.48 3.70 -18.13
N SER A 220 -11.03 3.83 -19.38
CA SER A 220 -11.86 3.49 -20.53
C SER A 220 -12.06 1.98 -20.48
N GLY A 221 -13.30 1.55 -20.23
CA GLY A 221 -13.64 0.13 -20.24
C GLY A 221 -13.27 -0.52 -21.58
N PRO A 222 -13.20 -1.85 -21.65
CA PRO A 222 -12.95 -2.56 -22.90
C PRO A 222 -13.96 -2.08 -23.93
N ARG A 223 -13.47 -1.57 -25.07
CA ARG A 223 -14.34 -1.30 -26.23
C ARG A 223 -14.93 -2.63 -26.64
N THR A 224 -16.21 -2.85 -26.35
CA THR A 224 -16.95 -3.98 -26.89
C THR A 224 -16.94 -3.82 -28.41
N ILE A 225 -16.05 -4.54 -29.10
CA ILE A 225 -16.15 -4.72 -30.54
C ILE A 225 -17.33 -5.67 -30.73
N VAL A 226 -18.53 -5.09 -30.86
CA VAL A 226 -19.68 -5.82 -31.36
C VAL A 226 -19.33 -6.21 -32.80
N ARG A 227 -18.90 -7.46 -33.00
CA ARG A 227 -18.83 -8.04 -34.34
C ARG A 227 -20.26 -8.13 -34.85
N GLU A 228 -20.63 -7.17 -35.70
CA GLU A 228 -21.86 -7.20 -36.45
C GLU A 228 -21.86 -8.45 -37.33
N HIS A 229 -22.58 -9.49 -36.91
CA HIS A 229 -22.87 -10.63 -37.77
C HIS A 229 -23.75 -10.13 -38.91
N ARG A 230 -23.15 -9.83 -40.07
CA ARG A 230 -23.88 -9.72 -41.34
C ARG A 230 -24.64 -11.03 -41.56
N ARG A 231 -25.94 -11.02 -41.28
CA ARG A 231 -26.89 -12.00 -41.80
C ARG A 231 -26.82 -11.90 -43.33
N ARG A 232 -26.23 -12.89 -43.99
CA ARG A 232 -26.48 -13.10 -45.41
C ARG A 232 -27.95 -13.52 -45.51
N GLY A 233 -28.77 -12.64 -46.08
CA GLY A 233 -30.14 -12.97 -46.46
C GLY A 233 -30.11 -14.07 -47.51
N ALA A 234 -30.82 -15.15 -47.25
CA ALA A 234 -31.29 -16.05 -48.29
C ALA A 234 -32.50 -15.37 -48.95
N SER A 235 -32.48 -15.26 -50.27
CA SER A 235 -33.65 -14.93 -51.08
C SER A 235 -33.61 -15.78 -52.34
N CYS A 236 -34.74 -16.48 -52.55
CA CYS A 236 -35.20 -17.24 -53.71
C CYS A 236 -34.46 -18.56 -54.02
#